data_AF-A0A412CH50-F1
#
_entry.id   AF-A0A412CH50-F1
#
_cell.length_a   1.000
_cell.length_b   1.000
_cell.length_c   1.000
_cell.angle_alpha   90.00
_cell.angle_beta   90.00
_cell.angle_gamma   90.00
#
_symmetry.space_group_name_H-M   'P 1'
#
loop_
_entity.id
_entity.type
_entity.pdbx_description
1 polymer ?
#
loop_
_entity_poly.entity_id
_entity_poly.type
_entity_poly.pdbx_seq_one_letter_code
_entity_poly.pdbx_strand_id
1 'polypeptide(L)'
;MFFSEKFQVSNDILKSYGAVDISLICDVPLFVDPMLIFNSSSARYKELHNNIIRYFYFLYTKATQGLTTKEIDAWFNFSEVPNNWLGYSLYGNKGLALGKKYAHFLYDNIAFAVNTHSISKSTHIEKVMLLYEGSGKDKISDLTVNLIKGFLCEYTEKFALNYIKREFLEEFPVDKAYFNYDTESFISKEFTLPYIYNEDNKKEYVLLTPCDILREDEPAINKKDFLNSYDRIRTVIENDSLRTYVNNYISLSIRRYEENQRKNRRPIKEKSIKKIARQAFQDVVKEYPEIYDYYIKLRETDTDKIRSQCLDELNTQLNKLCVASKNIINLFKKESYQINEMLTAREEAKQRLKFFKHIIEDCDGYKNLYVKGVQIAQENDLQRLFRFVWYGTTYKVDSESNNGRGQTDFIISKGQDNQNIVEFKLASNSKLAHVFTQVKIYEAANCTDGSLIVIFYFSKEEQNYAEQIIKSAGYENMINEAIFLIDCRNDNKISASKA
;
A
#
# COMPACT_ATOMS: atom_id res chain seq x y z
N MET A 1 14.93 5.76 9.60
CA MET A 1 14.80 5.81 11.06
C MET A 1 13.49 5.16 11.39
N PHE A 2 13.56 4.03 12.07
CA PHE A 2 12.39 3.30 12.54
C PHE A 2 11.89 3.85 13.88
N PHE A 3 10.64 3.52 14.24
CA PHE A 3 10.04 3.88 15.51
C PHE A 3 10.90 3.41 16.70
N SER A 4 11.31 2.14 16.68
CA SER A 4 12.18 1.53 17.68
C SER A 4 13.48 2.32 17.90
N GLU A 5 14.13 2.72 16.81
CA GLU A 5 15.37 3.49 16.83
C GLU A 5 15.16 4.90 17.39
N LYS A 6 14.10 5.59 16.96
CA LYS A 6 13.79 6.95 17.40
C LYS A 6 13.49 7.03 18.89
N PHE A 7 12.69 6.09 19.39
CA PHE A 7 12.20 6.09 20.76
C PHE A 7 13.02 5.21 21.70
N GLN A 8 14.13 4.64 21.22
CA GLN A 8 15.07 3.81 21.97
C GLN A 8 14.41 2.59 22.63
N VAL A 9 13.51 1.93 21.89
CA VAL A 9 12.80 0.72 22.34
C VAL A 9 13.31 -0.49 21.58
N SER A 10 13.40 -1.64 22.24
CA SER A 10 13.85 -2.87 21.57
C SER A 10 12.79 -3.41 20.60
N ASN A 11 13.25 -4.00 19.49
CA ASN A 11 12.37 -4.64 18.52
C ASN A 11 11.57 -5.80 19.13
N ASP A 12 12.15 -6.50 20.10
CA ASP A 12 11.50 -7.62 20.78
C ASP A 12 10.30 -7.17 21.62
N ILE A 13 10.39 -6.00 22.25
CA ILE A 13 9.27 -5.40 22.99
C ILE A 13 8.13 -5.07 22.03
N LEU A 14 8.40 -4.38 20.91
CA LEU A 14 7.37 -4.07 19.90
C LEU A 14 6.72 -5.33 19.34
N LYS A 15 7.54 -6.34 19.01
CA LYS A 15 7.06 -7.61 18.47
C LYS A 15 6.19 -8.35 19.49
N SER A 16 6.59 -8.38 20.77
CA SER A 16 5.81 -9.01 21.84
C SER A 16 4.49 -8.27 22.12
N TYR A 17 4.48 -6.95 21.95
CA TYR A 17 3.27 -6.13 22.05
C TYR A 17 2.32 -6.34 20.87
N GLY A 18 2.85 -6.80 19.74
CA GLY A 18 2.10 -7.01 18.51
C GLY A 18 2.00 -5.74 17.65
N ALA A 19 2.96 -4.82 17.74
CA ALA A 19 3.01 -3.62 16.91
C ALA A 19 4.04 -3.73 15.78
N VAL A 20 3.73 -3.11 14.64
CA VAL A 20 4.69 -2.94 13.54
C VAL A 20 5.70 -1.87 13.91
N ASP A 21 6.98 -2.16 13.71
CA ASP A 21 8.04 -1.16 13.79
C ASP A 21 8.05 -0.32 12.51
N ILE A 22 7.23 0.73 12.51
CA ILE A 22 7.02 1.63 11.37
C ILE A 22 8.26 2.46 11.05
N SER A 23 8.38 2.85 9.80
CA SER A 23 9.38 3.81 9.34
C SER A 23 8.87 5.23 9.55
N LEU A 24 9.70 6.11 10.14
CA LEU A 24 9.40 7.54 10.33
C LEU A 24 10.06 8.40 9.24
N ILE A 25 10.23 7.83 8.05
CA ILE A 25 10.80 8.48 6.86
C ILE A 25 9.83 8.43 5.69
N CYS A 26 9.26 7.25 5.47
CA CYS A 26 8.25 6.94 4.48
C CYS A 26 7.30 5.88 5.03
N ASP A 27 6.12 5.77 4.42
CA ASP A 27 5.12 4.81 4.84
C ASP A 27 5.58 3.37 4.66
N VAL A 28 4.97 2.48 5.44
CA VAL A 28 5.00 1.04 5.19
C VAL A 28 3.71 0.68 4.43
N PRO A 29 3.78 -0.02 3.27
CA PRO A 29 2.63 -0.41 2.44
C PRO A 29 1.82 -1.55 3.07
N LEU A 30 1.34 -1.30 4.29
CA LEU A 30 0.42 -2.11 5.05
C LEU A 30 -0.84 -1.30 5.30
N PHE A 31 -1.97 -1.99 5.41
CA PHE A 31 -3.29 -1.39 5.39
C PHE A 31 -4.18 -2.11 6.39
N VAL A 32 -5.05 -1.35 7.04
CA VAL A 32 -6.01 -1.91 8.00
C VAL A 32 -7.17 -2.56 7.26
N ASP A 33 -7.50 -3.80 7.63
CA ASP A 33 -8.63 -4.55 7.07
C ASP A 33 -9.69 -4.82 8.14
N PRO A 34 -10.92 -4.26 8.04
CA PRO A 34 -11.98 -4.49 9.01
C PRO A 34 -12.34 -5.96 9.17
N MET A 35 -12.19 -6.78 8.13
CA MET A 35 -12.42 -8.21 8.20
C MET A 35 -11.52 -8.90 9.23
N LEU A 36 -10.30 -8.40 9.45
CA LEU A 36 -9.40 -8.91 10.49
C LEU A 36 -9.87 -8.54 11.89
N ILE A 37 -10.49 -7.36 12.05
CA ILE A 37 -11.14 -6.93 13.30
C ILE A 37 -12.36 -7.83 13.57
N PHE A 38 -13.21 -8.03 12.57
CA PHE A 38 -14.39 -8.93 12.65
C PHE A 38 -14.01 -10.36 13.02
N ASN A 39 -12.96 -10.88 12.41
CA ASN A 39 -12.49 -12.26 12.57
C ASN A 39 -11.74 -12.50 13.90
N SER A 40 -11.61 -11.50 14.75
CA SER A 40 -10.88 -11.66 16.01
C SER A 40 -11.75 -12.30 17.10
N SER A 41 -11.15 -13.19 17.88
CA SER A 41 -11.76 -13.73 19.09
C SER A 41 -11.75 -12.73 20.26
N SER A 42 -10.91 -11.69 20.18
CA SER A 42 -10.74 -10.64 21.20
C SER A 42 -12.03 -9.89 21.48
N ALA A 43 -12.40 -9.79 22.76
CA ALA A 43 -13.55 -9.00 23.19
C ALA A 43 -13.43 -7.53 22.75
N ARG A 44 -12.22 -6.96 22.83
CA ARG A 44 -11.95 -5.58 22.43
C ARG A 44 -12.17 -5.37 20.93
N TYR A 45 -11.81 -6.33 20.08
CA TYR A 45 -12.02 -6.19 18.63
C TYR A 45 -13.47 -6.44 18.22
N LYS A 46 -14.19 -7.32 18.93
CA LYS A 46 -15.64 -7.48 18.75
C LYS A 46 -16.39 -6.19 19.07
N GLU A 47 -16.02 -5.53 20.16
CA GLU A 47 -16.58 -4.21 20.50
C GLU A 47 -16.19 -3.15 19.46
N LEU A 48 -14.92 -3.12 19.03
CA LEU A 48 -14.45 -2.19 18.01
C LEU A 48 -15.21 -2.36 16.69
N HIS A 49 -15.43 -3.60 16.27
CA HIS A 49 -16.23 -3.93 15.09
C HIS A 49 -17.71 -3.50 15.25
N ASN A 50 -18.31 -3.73 16.41
CA ASN A 50 -19.66 -3.26 16.71
C ASN A 50 -19.76 -1.72 16.65
N ASN A 51 -18.72 -1.00 17.10
CA ASN A 51 -18.67 0.46 17.01
C ASN A 51 -18.56 0.96 15.57
N ILE A 52 -17.77 0.28 14.73
CA ILE A 52 -17.72 0.54 13.28
C ILE A 52 -19.12 0.36 12.66
N ILE A 53 -19.79 -0.75 12.95
CA ILE A 53 -21.14 -1.03 12.45
C ILE A 53 -22.14 0.03 12.93
N ARG A 54 -22.09 0.40 14.22
CA ARG A 54 -22.98 1.41 14.81
C ARG A 54 -22.85 2.75 14.08
N TYR A 55 -21.64 3.17 13.72
CA TYR A 55 -21.43 4.39 12.95
C TYR A 55 -22.01 4.28 11.54
N PHE A 56 -21.87 3.13 10.88
CA PHE A 56 -22.48 2.91 9.57
C PHE A 56 -24.01 2.92 9.59
N TYR A 57 -24.62 2.38 10.65
CA TYR A 57 -26.07 2.52 10.85
C TYR A 57 -26.49 3.97 11.08
N PHE A 58 -25.68 4.76 11.80
CA PHE A 58 -25.90 6.19 11.93
C PHE A 58 -25.86 6.89 10.57
N LEU A 59 -24.82 6.63 9.75
CA LEU A 59 -24.71 7.18 8.40
C LEU A 59 -25.89 6.79 7.52
N TYR A 60 -26.30 5.52 7.55
CA TYR A 60 -27.47 5.04 6.82
C TYR A 60 -28.74 5.79 7.22
N THR A 61 -28.98 5.93 8.54
CA THR A 61 -30.14 6.64 9.07
C THR A 61 -30.15 8.09 8.58
N LYS A 62 -29.00 8.78 8.61
CA LYS A 62 -28.86 10.14 8.09
C LYS A 62 -29.09 10.22 6.59
N ALA A 63 -28.57 9.27 5.82
CA ALA A 63 -28.77 9.24 4.37
C ALA A 63 -30.26 9.12 3.99
N THR A 64 -31.06 8.34 4.73
CA THR A 64 -32.50 8.22 4.45
C THR A 64 -33.30 9.51 4.69
N GLN A 65 -32.74 10.47 5.43
CA GLN A 65 -33.39 11.76 5.71
C GLN A 65 -33.16 12.78 4.59
N GLY A 66 -32.22 12.50 3.67
CA GLY A 66 -31.78 13.43 2.64
C GLY A 66 -30.85 14.51 3.21
N LEU A 67 -29.57 14.43 2.89
CA LEU A 67 -28.57 15.35 3.40
C LEU A 67 -28.18 16.42 2.38
N THR A 68 -27.88 17.61 2.89
CA THR A 68 -27.20 18.66 2.12
C THR A 68 -25.73 18.30 1.90
N THR A 69 -25.09 18.91 0.91
CA THR A 69 -23.64 18.71 0.66
C THR A 69 -22.77 19.02 1.87
N LYS A 70 -23.16 19.99 2.71
CA LYS A 70 -22.41 20.32 3.93
C LYS A 70 -22.51 19.24 5.00
N GLU A 71 -23.67 18.60 5.12
CA GLU A 71 -23.88 17.48 6.04
C GLU A 71 -23.17 16.21 5.55
N ILE A 72 -23.16 15.96 4.24
CA ILE A 72 -22.34 14.90 3.64
C ILE A 72 -20.86 15.16 3.96
N ASP A 73 -20.39 16.39 3.75
CA ASP A 73 -19.01 16.79 4.08
C ASP A 73 -18.71 16.67 5.60
N ALA A 74 -19.72 16.73 6.48
CA ALA A 74 -19.52 16.63 7.93
C ALA A 74 -19.40 15.19 8.44
N TRP A 75 -20.23 14.26 7.92
CA TRP A 75 -20.30 12.88 8.43
C TRP A 75 -19.67 11.82 7.51
N PHE A 76 -19.63 12.05 6.20
CA PHE A 76 -19.12 11.08 5.21
C PHE A 76 -17.71 11.40 4.71
N ASN A 77 -17.16 12.56 5.09
CA ASN A 77 -15.81 12.94 4.72
C ASN A 77 -14.81 12.53 5.81
N PHE A 78 -14.02 11.52 5.48
CA PHE A 78 -12.96 11.00 6.33
C PHE A 78 -11.63 11.54 5.84
N SER A 79 -10.97 12.33 6.67
CA SER A 79 -9.61 12.79 6.41
C SER A 79 -8.63 11.65 6.63
N GLU A 80 -7.58 11.56 5.84
CA GLU A 80 -6.47 10.63 6.10
C GLU A 80 -5.92 10.85 7.53
N VAL A 81 -5.53 9.75 8.18
CA VAL A 81 -4.88 9.77 9.50
C VAL A 81 -3.41 9.36 9.29
N PRO A 82 -2.51 10.31 9.03
CA PRO A 82 -1.15 10.04 8.61
C PRO A 82 -0.26 9.51 9.76
N ASN A 83 -0.72 9.63 11.00
CA ASN A 83 0.09 9.39 12.20
C ASN A 83 0.52 7.93 12.39
N ASN A 84 -0.07 6.98 11.66
CA ASN A 84 0.30 5.55 11.72
C ASN A 84 1.43 5.16 10.74
N TRP A 85 1.85 6.05 9.83
CA TRP A 85 2.92 5.82 8.84
C TRP A 85 2.68 4.57 7.97
N LEU A 86 1.42 4.35 7.62
CA LEU A 86 0.97 3.25 6.78
C LEU A 86 0.41 3.80 5.47
N GLY A 87 0.78 3.18 4.36
CA GLY A 87 0.38 3.66 3.04
C GLY A 87 1.50 3.58 2.02
N TYR A 88 1.42 4.44 1.02
CA TYR A 88 2.35 4.45 -0.11
C TYR A 88 3.26 5.67 -0.16
N SER A 89 3.19 6.62 0.77
CA SER A 89 4.06 7.79 0.70
C SER A 89 5.54 7.39 0.80
N LEU A 90 6.35 7.96 -0.09
CA LEU A 90 7.81 7.87 -0.01
C LEU A 90 8.41 9.03 0.81
N TYR A 91 7.60 10.06 1.13
CA TYR A 91 8.03 11.28 1.83
C TYR A 91 7.02 11.68 2.90
N GLY A 92 7.47 11.56 4.14
CA GLY A 92 6.59 11.73 5.27
C GLY A 92 5.51 10.64 5.26
N ASN A 93 4.33 11.04 5.70
CA ASN A 93 3.22 10.15 6.04
C ASN A 93 1.88 10.65 5.49
N LYS A 94 1.89 11.65 4.62
CA LYS A 94 0.68 12.24 4.03
C LYS A 94 0.47 11.72 2.62
N GLY A 95 -0.75 11.33 2.33
CA GLY A 95 -1.26 10.90 1.04
C GLY A 95 -2.45 11.74 0.59
N LEU A 96 -3.31 11.11 -0.21
CA LEU A 96 -4.50 11.74 -0.79
C LEU A 96 -5.73 11.37 0.05
N ALA A 97 -6.25 12.32 0.82
CA ALA A 97 -7.48 12.12 1.58
C ALA A 97 -8.63 11.60 0.69
N LEU A 98 -9.52 10.80 1.30
CA LEU A 98 -10.66 10.13 0.66
C LEU A 98 -11.50 11.03 -0.25
N GLY A 99 -11.57 12.32 0.07
CA GLY A 99 -12.03 13.36 -0.85
C GLY A 99 -13.54 13.32 -1.10
N LYS A 100 -14.06 14.43 -1.63
CA LYS A 100 -15.52 14.63 -1.77
C LYS A 100 -16.20 13.57 -2.64
N LYS A 101 -15.50 13.06 -3.65
CA LYS A 101 -16.02 12.00 -4.54
C LYS A 101 -16.31 10.71 -3.78
N TYR A 102 -15.43 10.32 -2.84
CA TYR A 102 -15.65 9.14 -2.03
C TYR A 102 -16.78 9.35 -1.02
N ALA A 103 -16.85 10.53 -0.38
CA ALA A 103 -17.92 10.86 0.55
C ALA A 103 -19.31 10.74 -0.10
N HIS A 104 -19.46 11.28 -1.32
CA HIS A 104 -20.72 11.16 -2.08
C HIS A 104 -20.98 9.73 -2.54
N PHE A 105 -19.95 9.01 -3.02
CA PHE A 105 -20.09 7.60 -3.36
C PHE A 105 -20.58 6.76 -2.16
N LEU A 106 -20.01 6.97 -0.97
CA LEU A 106 -20.43 6.27 0.23
C LEU A 106 -21.86 6.66 0.61
N TYR A 107 -22.20 7.94 0.56
CA TYR A 107 -23.56 8.44 0.81
C TYR A 107 -24.61 7.78 -0.11
N ASP A 108 -24.34 7.74 -1.42
CA ASP A 108 -25.26 7.16 -2.40
C ASP A 108 -25.41 5.64 -2.25
N ASN A 109 -24.41 4.95 -1.68
CA ASN A 109 -24.35 3.49 -1.62
C ASN A 109 -24.38 2.91 -0.19
N ILE A 110 -24.59 3.72 0.85
CA ILE A 110 -24.55 3.26 2.24
C ILE A 110 -25.64 2.22 2.53
N ALA A 111 -26.82 2.34 1.90
CA ALA A 111 -27.91 1.38 2.01
C ALA A 111 -27.50 -0.02 1.54
N PHE A 112 -26.68 -0.10 0.48
CA PHE A 112 -26.16 -1.36 -0.04
C PHE A 112 -25.19 -2.04 0.94
N ALA A 113 -24.40 -1.25 1.66
CA ALA A 113 -23.50 -1.77 2.70
C ALA A 113 -24.27 -2.41 3.87
N VAL A 114 -25.36 -1.75 4.29
CA VAL A 114 -26.13 -2.12 5.48
C VAL A 114 -27.14 -3.24 5.24
N ASN A 115 -27.75 -3.31 4.05
CA ASN A 115 -28.72 -4.35 3.72
C ASN A 115 -28.01 -5.69 3.44
N THR A 116 -28.22 -6.69 4.29
CA THR A 116 -27.61 -8.03 4.17
C THR A 116 -28.54 -9.10 3.58
N HIS A 117 -29.80 -8.74 3.28
CA HIS A 117 -30.87 -9.68 2.92
C HIS A 117 -31.02 -10.88 3.88
N SER A 118 -30.56 -10.76 5.14
CA SER A 118 -30.48 -11.85 6.12
C SER A 118 -29.64 -13.06 5.67
N ILE A 119 -28.70 -12.85 4.74
CA ILE A 119 -27.83 -13.92 4.19
C ILE A 119 -26.48 -13.95 4.93
N SER A 120 -25.82 -12.80 5.12
CA SER A 120 -24.59 -12.72 5.90
C SER A 120 -24.88 -12.62 7.40
N LYS A 121 -23.95 -13.12 8.23
CA LYS A 121 -24.06 -13.09 9.68
C LYS A 121 -23.91 -11.67 10.24
N SER A 122 -23.07 -10.85 9.61
CA SER A 122 -22.80 -9.48 10.03
C SER A 122 -22.89 -8.51 8.86
N THR A 123 -23.01 -7.22 9.19
CA THR A 123 -22.75 -6.11 8.28
C THR A 123 -21.25 -5.94 8.12
N HIS A 124 -20.79 -5.76 6.87
CA HIS A 124 -19.39 -5.52 6.52
C HIS A 124 -19.30 -4.23 5.72
N ILE A 125 -18.52 -3.27 6.21
CA ILE A 125 -18.42 -1.93 5.63
C ILE A 125 -17.76 -1.96 4.25
N GLU A 126 -16.87 -2.92 4.04
CA GLU A 126 -16.14 -3.20 2.80
C GLU A 126 -17.08 -3.59 1.66
N LYS A 127 -18.29 -4.08 1.97
CA LYS A 127 -19.30 -4.44 0.97
C LYS A 127 -19.54 -3.28 -0.01
N VAL A 128 -19.56 -2.03 0.47
CA VAL A 128 -19.78 -0.87 -0.40
C VAL A 128 -18.70 -0.72 -1.48
N MET A 129 -17.47 -1.20 -1.25
CA MET A 129 -16.40 -1.14 -2.25
C MET A 129 -16.60 -2.11 -3.41
N LEU A 130 -17.51 -3.08 -3.30
CA LEU A 130 -17.83 -3.97 -4.42
C LEU A 130 -18.47 -3.19 -5.59
N LEU A 131 -19.10 -2.04 -5.30
CA LEU A 131 -19.66 -1.13 -6.29
C LEU A 131 -18.65 -0.10 -6.82
N TYR A 132 -17.52 0.08 -6.13
CA TYR A 132 -16.52 1.08 -6.51
C TYR A 132 -15.71 0.62 -7.74
N GLU A 133 -15.35 1.54 -8.63
CA GLU A 133 -14.61 1.23 -9.87
C GLU A 133 -13.08 1.38 -9.75
N GLY A 134 -12.58 1.90 -8.62
CA GLY A 134 -11.14 2.03 -8.32
C GLY A 134 -10.63 1.02 -7.27
N SER A 135 -9.35 1.14 -6.89
CA SER A 135 -8.81 0.40 -5.74
C SER A 135 -9.44 0.92 -4.44
N GLY A 136 -9.98 -0.01 -3.66
CA GLY A 136 -10.66 0.25 -2.38
C GLY A 136 -9.74 0.09 -1.18
N LYS A 137 -8.52 -0.43 -1.36
CA LYS A 137 -7.58 -0.77 -0.31
C LYS A 137 -7.23 0.40 0.61
N ASP A 138 -6.67 1.45 0.03
CA ASP A 138 -6.31 2.69 0.73
C ASP A 138 -7.54 3.31 1.42
N LYS A 139 -8.67 3.30 0.70
CA LYS A 139 -9.91 3.92 1.15
C LYS A 139 -10.55 3.23 2.33
N ILE A 140 -10.59 1.90 2.31
CA ILE A 140 -11.08 1.09 3.43
C ILE A 140 -10.14 1.22 4.61
N SER A 141 -8.82 1.19 4.39
CA SER A 141 -7.85 1.41 5.46
C SER A 141 -8.09 2.76 6.14
N ASP A 142 -8.12 3.86 5.39
CA ASP A 142 -8.32 5.21 5.92
C ASP A 142 -9.66 5.36 6.65
N LEU A 143 -10.74 4.87 6.04
CA LEU A 143 -12.06 4.86 6.65
C LEU A 143 -12.01 4.13 8.00
N THR A 144 -11.40 2.95 8.02
CA THR A 144 -11.31 2.13 9.23
C THR A 144 -10.48 2.83 10.29
N VAL A 145 -9.31 3.37 9.92
CA VAL A 145 -8.42 4.10 10.82
C VAL A 145 -9.13 5.30 11.44
N ASN A 146 -9.94 6.05 10.70
CA ASN A 146 -10.77 7.12 11.26
C ASN A 146 -11.73 6.60 12.33
N LEU A 147 -12.41 5.48 12.06
CA LEU A 147 -13.40 4.90 12.98
C LEU A 147 -12.77 4.25 14.21
N ILE A 148 -11.52 3.79 14.11
CA ILE A 148 -10.78 3.18 15.22
C ILE A 148 -9.72 4.10 15.81
N LYS A 149 -9.73 5.39 15.48
CA LYS A 149 -8.67 6.34 15.84
C LYS A 149 -8.42 6.40 17.35
N GLY A 150 -9.48 6.51 18.15
CA GLY A 150 -9.38 6.49 19.60
C GLY A 150 -8.76 5.19 20.14
N PHE A 151 -9.11 4.04 19.56
CA PHE A 151 -8.51 2.75 19.91
C PHE A 151 -7.00 2.72 19.62
N LEU A 152 -6.56 3.24 18.47
CA LEU A 152 -5.13 3.33 18.13
C LEU A 152 -4.37 4.27 19.05
N CYS A 153 -5.00 5.38 19.46
CA CYS A 153 -4.42 6.30 20.44
C CYS A 153 -4.24 5.62 21.79
N GLU A 154 -5.26 4.93 22.32
CA GLU A 154 -5.16 4.16 23.57
C GLU A 154 -4.13 3.04 23.48
N TYR A 155 -4.10 2.32 22.35
CA TYR A 155 -3.12 1.26 22.10
C TYR A 155 -1.69 1.80 22.13
N THR A 156 -1.47 2.98 21.54
CA THR A 156 -0.16 3.62 21.49
C THR A 156 0.22 4.23 22.83
N GLU A 157 -0.68 4.96 23.49
CA GLU A 157 -0.47 5.55 24.81
C GLU A 157 -0.09 4.48 25.83
N LYS A 158 -0.81 3.35 25.85
CA LYS A 158 -0.47 2.22 26.73
C LYS A 158 0.93 1.70 26.47
N PHE A 159 1.37 1.61 25.22
CA PHE A 159 2.74 1.22 24.90
C PHE A 159 3.75 2.27 25.36
N ALA A 160 3.48 3.53 25.04
CA ALA A 160 4.34 4.67 25.27
C ALA A 160 4.62 4.86 26.77
N LEU A 161 3.59 4.84 27.60
CA LEU A 161 3.72 5.00 29.06
C LEU A 161 4.53 3.88 29.72
N ASN A 162 4.56 2.68 29.14
CA ASN A 162 5.29 1.53 29.69
C ASN A 162 6.74 1.45 29.20
N TYR A 163 7.03 1.89 27.97
CA TYR A 163 8.28 1.54 27.29
C TYR A 163 9.05 2.74 26.72
N ILE A 164 8.47 3.94 26.68
CA ILE A 164 9.12 5.13 26.10
C ILE A 164 9.43 6.13 27.21
N LYS A 165 10.62 6.73 27.16
CA LYS A 165 11.04 7.77 28.10
C LYS A 165 10.16 9.01 27.96
N ARG A 166 9.85 9.66 29.09
CA ARG A 166 8.97 10.84 29.15
C ARG A 166 9.42 11.99 28.23
N GLU A 167 10.71 12.14 27.97
CA GLU A 167 11.27 13.15 27.06
C GLU A 167 10.79 13.04 25.60
N PHE A 168 10.31 11.87 25.20
CA PHE A 168 9.76 11.64 23.86
C PHE A 168 8.22 11.68 23.83
N LEU A 169 7.57 11.96 24.96
CA LEU A 169 6.13 11.90 25.13
C LEU A 169 5.55 13.27 25.43
N GLU A 170 4.38 13.55 24.87
CA GLU A 170 3.63 14.78 25.14
C GLU A 170 2.14 14.49 25.09
N GLU A 171 1.37 15.35 25.76
CA GLU A 171 -0.09 15.31 25.72
C GLU A 171 -0.58 16.03 24.46
N PHE A 172 -1.28 15.30 23.60
CA PHE A 172 -1.86 15.83 22.38
C PHE A 172 -3.38 15.79 22.45
N PRO A 173 -4.09 16.89 22.13
CA PRO A 173 -5.49 16.81 21.80
C PRO A 173 -5.62 16.13 20.42
N VAL A 174 -6.19 14.93 20.40
CA VAL A 174 -6.43 14.20 19.16
C VAL A 174 -7.85 14.45 18.70
N ASP A 175 -7.98 15.18 17.61
CA ASP A 175 -9.27 15.48 16.99
C ASP A 175 -9.95 14.24 16.43
N LYS A 176 -11.29 14.23 16.53
CA LYS A 176 -12.14 13.14 16.04
C LYS A 176 -11.74 11.76 16.55
N ALA A 177 -11.29 11.68 17.81
CA ALA A 177 -10.89 10.41 18.42
C ALA A 177 -12.08 9.48 18.64
N TYR A 178 -13.26 10.04 18.94
CA TYR A 178 -14.52 9.31 19.11
C TYR A 178 -15.68 10.07 18.49
N PHE A 179 -16.79 9.36 18.30
CA PHE A 179 -18.06 9.94 17.86
C PHE A 179 -19.08 9.92 18.99
N ASN A 180 -19.63 11.07 19.33
CA ASN A 180 -20.71 11.21 20.30
C ASN A 180 -22.05 11.12 19.58
N TYR A 181 -22.85 10.11 19.91
CA TYR A 181 -24.15 9.86 19.28
C TYR A 181 -25.28 10.76 19.83
N ASP A 182 -25.12 11.34 21.01
CA ASP A 182 -26.11 12.26 21.59
C ASP A 182 -26.05 13.63 20.93
N THR A 183 -24.84 14.09 20.60
CA THR A 183 -24.58 15.36 19.92
C THR A 183 -24.32 15.20 18.42
N GLU A 184 -24.30 13.96 17.93
CA GLU A 184 -24.01 13.57 16.53
C GLU A 184 -22.74 14.21 15.95
N SER A 185 -21.71 14.33 16.80
CA SER A 185 -20.48 15.05 16.49
C SER A 185 -19.24 14.26 16.89
N PHE A 186 -18.16 14.49 16.15
CA PHE A 186 -16.85 13.99 16.53
C PHE A 186 -16.29 14.79 17.71
N ILE A 187 -15.70 14.09 18.68
CA ILE A 187 -15.10 14.69 19.87
C ILE A 187 -13.60 14.44 19.91
N SER A 188 -12.86 15.44 20.39
CA SER A 188 -11.43 15.36 20.65
C SER A 188 -11.18 14.79 22.04
N LYS A 189 -10.07 14.06 22.21
CA LYS A 189 -9.61 13.56 23.52
C LYS A 189 -8.10 13.74 23.61
N GLU A 190 -7.61 14.02 24.81
CA GLU A 190 -6.18 14.11 25.09
C GLU A 190 -5.58 12.72 25.31
N PHE A 191 -4.39 12.51 24.75
CA PHE A 191 -3.60 11.29 24.92
C PHE A 191 -2.12 11.65 25.09
N THR A 192 -1.41 10.89 25.92
CA THR A 192 0.05 10.95 26.04
C THR A 192 0.68 10.08 24.96
N LEU A 193 1.22 10.72 23.91
CA LEU A 193 1.71 10.02 22.71
C LEU A 193 3.18 10.33 22.42
N PRO A 194 3.90 9.40 21.78
CA PRO A 194 5.23 9.67 21.26
C PRO A 194 5.15 10.64 20.08
N TYR A 195 6.14 11.51 19.93
CA TYR A 195 6.13 12.53 18.88
C TYR A 195 7.45 12.65 18.11
N ILE A 196 7.34 13.22 16.92
CA ILE A 196 8.45 13.67 16.08
C ILE A 196 8.23 15.12 15.65
N TYR A 197 9.26 15.73 15.09
CA TYR A 197 9.13 17.02 14.40
C TYR A 197 8.90 16.75 12.93
N ASN A 198 7.83 17.31 12.37
CA ASN A 198 7.57 17.26 10.94
C ASN A 198 8.41 18.30 10.18
N GLU A 199 8.24 18.38 8.86
CA GLU A 199 9.00 19.30 7.99
C GLU A 199 8.84 20.77 8.36
N ASP A 200 7.70 21.16 8.94
CA ASP A 200 7.43 22.52 9.43
C ASP A 200 7.97 22.76 10.85
N ASN A 201 8.79 21.84 11.37
CA ASN A 201 9.31 21.84 12.74
C ASN A 201 8.21 21.88 13.81
N LYS A 202 7.02 21.34 13.49
CA LYS A 202 5.91 21.17 14.42
C LYS A 202 5.91 19.76 14.96
N LYS A 203 5.51 19.62 16.23
CA LYS A 203 5.37 18.32 16.85
C LYS A 203 4.17 17.59 16.26
N GLU A 204 4.39 16.35 15.88
CA GLU A 204 3.41 15.44 15.33
C GLU A 204 3.46 14.13 16.10
N TYR A 205 2.32 13.69 16.63
CA TYR A 205 2.24 12.42 17.33
C TYR A 205 2.34 11.24 16.36
N VAL A 206 2.80 10.12 16.88
CA VAL A 206 2.97 8.87 16.14
C VAL A 206 2.06 7.80 16.76
N LEU A 207 1.38 7.02 15.93
CA LEU A 207 0.49 5.93 16.32
C LEU A 207 1.10 4.58 15.94
N LEU A 208 1.04 3.62 16.86
CA LEU A 208 1.29 2.22 16.58
C LEU A 208 0.00 1.52 16.16
N THR A 209 0.12 0.57 15.26
CA THR A 209 -1.00 -0.25 14.78
C THR A 209 -0.77 -1.73 15.13
N PRO A 210 -1.78 -2.45 15.65
CA PRO A 210 -1.67 -3.89 15.85
C PRO A 210 -1.39 -4.64 14.55
N CYS A 211 -0.42 -5.53 14.56
CA CYS A 211 -0.04 -6.36 13.42
C CYS A 211 -1.21 -7.23 12.92
N ASP A 212 -2.07 -7.69 13.82
CA ASP A 212 -3.13 -8.65 13.53
C ASP A 212 -4.35 -8.06 12.79
N ILE A 213 -4.37 -6.75 12.57
CA ILE A 213 -5.38 -6.05 11.75
C ILE A 213 -4.81 -5.54 10.42
N LEU A 214 -3.54 -5.85 10.12
CA LEU A 214 -2.82 -5.35 8.95
C LEU A 214 -2.67 -6.41 7.86
N ARG A 215 -2.62 -5.93 6.63
CA ARG A 215 -2.35 -6.71 5.43
C ARG A 215 -1.68 -5.88 4.35
N GLU A 216 -1.22 -6.54 3.28
CA GLU A 216 -0.68 -5.84 2.11
C GLU A 216 -1.51 -5.99 0.85
N ASP A 217 -2.27 -7.06 0.62
CA ASP A 217 -3.09 -7.10 -0.59
C ASP A 217 -4.38 -6.27 -0.43
N GLU A 218 -5.23 -6.24 -1.46
CA GLU A 218 -6.60 -5.70 -1.39
C GLU A 218 -7.38 -6.28 -0.18
N PRO A 219 -8.33 -5.53 0.41
CA PRO A 219 -9.12 -5.97 1.56
C PRO A 219 -9.78 -7.33 1.32
N ALA A 220 -10.05 -8.07 2.41
CA ALA A 220 -10.54 -9.44 2.32
C ALA A 220 -11.87 -9.53 1.57
N ILE A 221 -12.65 -8.46 1.58
CA ILE A 221 -13.83 -8.25 0.74
C ILE A 221 -13.44 -7.24 -0.34
N ASN A 222 -13.31 -7.70 -1.59
CA ASN A 222 -12.97 -6.83 -2.71
C ASN A 222 -13.58 -7.30 -4.04
N LYS A 223 -13.72 -6.37 -4.99
CA LYS A 223 -14.38 -6.60 -6.29
C LYS A 223 -13.66 -7.63 -7.16
N LYS A 224 -12.33 -7.69 -7.11
CA LYS A 224 -11.52 -8.63 -7.90
C LYS A 224 -11.78 -10.06 -7.43
N ASP A 225 -11.74 -10.30 -6.13
CA ASP A 225 -12.02 -11.59 -5.51
C ASP A 225 -13.49 -12.00 -5.69
N PHE A 226 -14.43 -11.06 -5.51
CA PHE A 226 -15.86 -11.29 -5.80
C PHE A 226 -16.10 -11.85 -7.21
N LEU A 227 -15.56 -11.18 -8.23
CA LEU A 227 -15.72 -11.59 -9.62
C LEU A 227 -14.96 -12.86 -9.97
N ASN A 228 -13.87 -13.18 -9.27
CA ASN A 228 -13.12 -14.42 -9.48
C ASN A 228 -13.73 -15.60 -8.71
N SER A 229 -14.54 -15.33 -7.69
CA SER A 229 -15.21 -16.33 -6.84
C SER A 229 -16.58 -16.76 -7.36
N TYR A 230 -16.98 -16.38 -8.58
CA TYR A 230 -18.32 -16.65 -9.12
C TYR A 230 -18.72 -18.13 -9.03
N ASP A 231 -17.80 -19.07 -9.26
CA ASP A 231 -18.07 -20.50 -9.13
C ASP A 231 -18.37 -20.92 -7.67
N ARG A 232 -17.61 -20.41 -6.70
CA ARG A 232 -17.84 -20.68 -5.28
C ARG A 232 -19.13 -20.03 -4.79
N ILE A 233 -19.41 -18.80 -5.23
CA ILE A 233 -20.62 -18.06 -4.87
C ILE A 233 -21.85 -18.86 -5.32
N ARG A 234 -21.86 -19.37 -6.57
CA ARG A 234 -22.96 -20.21 -7.09
C ARG A 234 -23.26 -21.43 -6.24
N THR A 235 -22.25 -22.02 -5.60
CA THR A 235 -22.43 -23.20 -4.73
C THR A 235 -23.03 -22.88 -3.36
N VAL A 236 -22.91 -21.63 -2.88
CA VAL A 236 -23.43 -21.22 -1.56
C VAL A 236 -24.75 -20.47 -1.63
N ILE A 237 -25.27 -20.17 -2.84
CA ILE A 237 -26.61 -19.61 -3.02
C ILE A 237 -27.62 -20.63 -2.49
N GLU A 238 -28.37 -20.31 -1.43
CA GLU A 238 -29.35 -21.24 -0.82
C GLU A 238 -30.69 -21.24 -1.57
N ASN A 239 -31.08 -20.12 -2.16
CA ASN A 239 -32.29 -20.00 -2.97
C ASN A 239 -32.13 -20.77 -4.30
N ASP A 240 -32.82 -21.91 -4.44
CA ASP A 240 -32.73 -22.78 -5.62
C ASP A 240 -33.17 -22.12 -6.93
N SER A 241 -34.17 -21.24 -6.88
CA SER A 241 -34.62 -20.48 -8.05
C SER A 241 -33.54 -19.51 -8.51
N LEU A 242 -33.00 -18.70 -7.60
CA LEU A 242 -31.89 -17.79 -7.87
C LEU A 242 -30.67 -18.55 -8.41
N ARG A 243 -30.28 -19.64 -7.75
CA ARG A 243 -29.15 -20.49 -8.18
C ARG A 243 -29.36 -20.98 -9.62
N THR A 244 -30.58 -21.40 -9.95
CA THR A 244 -30.95 -21.85 -11.30
C THR A 244 -30.85 -20.73 -12.32
N TYR A 245 -31.38 -19.54 -12.03
CA TYR A 245 -31.29 -18.38 -12.92
C TYR A 245 -29.84 -17.97 -13.20
N VAL A 246 -29.02 -17.85 -12.16
CA VAL A 246 -27.60 -17.50 -12.27
C VAL A 246 -26.86 -18.55 -13.12
N ASN A 247 -27.06 -19.84 -12.84
CA ASN A 247 -26.43 -20.93 -13.57
C ASN A 247 -26.84 -20.92 -15.05
N ASN A 248 -28.12 -20.72 -15.34
CA ASN A 248 -28.63 -20.67 -16.70
C ASN A 248 -28.05 -19.50 -17.48
N TYR A 249 -28.02 -18.30 -16.90
CA TYR A 249 -27.51 -17.10 -17.58
C TYR A 249 -26.02 -17.23 -17.96
N ILE A 250 -25.19 -17.72 -17.04
CA ILE A 250 -23.78 -17.98 -17.30
C ILE A 250 -23.62 -19.06 -18.38
N SER A 251 -24.37 -20.17 -18.27
CA SER A 251 -24.29 -21.28 -19.22
C SER A 251 -24.70 -20.86 -20.64
N LEU A 252 -25.78 -20.08 -20.77
CA LEU A 252 -26.24 -19.53 -22.05
C LEU A 252 -25.20 -18.58 -22.66
N SER A 253 -24.55 -17.75 -21.85
CA SER A 253 -23.50 -16.84 -22.32
C SER A 253 -22.29 -17.58 -22.86
N ILE A 254 -21.86 -18.64 -22.17
CA ILE A 254 -20.78 -19.53 -22.63
C ILE A 254 -21.19 -20.25 -23.91
N ARG A 255 -22.39 -20.84 -23.94
CA ARG A 255 -22.91 -21.56 -25.12
C ARG A 255 -22.97 -20.67 -26.36
N ARG A 256 -23.49 -19.44 -26.23
CA ARG A 256 -23.52 -18.45 -27.32
C ARG A 256 -22.11 -18.11 -27.82
N TYR A 257 -21.14 -18.00 -26.91
CA TYR A 257 -19.74 -17.80 -27.29
C TYR A 257 -19.20 -19.00 -28.08
N GLU A 258 -19.41 -20.22 -27.59
CA GLU A 258 -18.96 -21.45 -28.25
C GLU A 258 -19.58 -21.65 -29.64
N GLU A 259 -20.90 -21.45 -29.76
CA GLU A 259 -21.63 -21.52 -31.03
C GLU A 259 -21.07 -20.50 -32.04
N ASN A 260 -20.78 -19.27 -31.60
CA ASN A 260 -20.17 -18.25 -32.44
C ASN A 260 -18.73 -18.61 -32.85
N GLN A 261 -17.92 -19.21 -31.98
CA GLN A 261 -16.57 -19.67 -32.38
C GLN A 261 -16.65 -20.82 -33.39
N ARG A 262 -17.56 -21.77 -33.18
CA ARG A 262 -17.81 -22.89 -34.11
C ARG A 262 -18.27 -22.39 -35.48
N LYS A 263 -19.24 -21.47 -35.52
CA LYS A 263 -19.72 -20.82 -36.76
C LYS A 263 -18.59 -20.13 -37.53
N ASN A 264 -17.66 -19.50 -36.81
CA ASN A 264 -16.52 -18.79 -37.39
C ASN A 264 -15.25 -19.65 -37.54
N ARG A 265 -15.31 -20.97 -37.31
CA ARG A 265 -14.17 -21.93 -37.37
C ARG A 265 -12.96 -21.51 -36.53
N ARG A 266 -13.21 -20.91 -35.36
CA ARG A 266 -12.17 -20.45 -34.42
C ARG A 266 -12.05 -21.40 -33.22
N PRO A 267 -10.85 -21.56 -32.63
CA PRO A 267 -10.67 -22.42 -31.46
C PRO A 267 -11.33 -21.81 -30.22
N ILE A 268 -11.98 -22.66 -29.43
CA ILE A 268 -12.53 -22.31 -28.12
C ILE A 268 -11.37 -22.28 -27.12
N LYS A 269 -11.17 -21.15 -26.45
CA LYS A 269 -10.08 -20.97 -25.48
C LYS A 269 -10.65 -20.89 -24.06
N GLU A 270 -10.10 -21.65 -23.13
CA GLU A 270 -10.53 -21.67 -21.72
C GLU A 270 -10.47 -20.27 -21.08
N LYS A 271 -9.41 -19.50 -21.37
CA LYS A 271 -9.27 -18.11 -20.90
C LYS A 271 -10.43 -17.22 -21.37
N SER A 272 -10.92 -17.44 -22.58
CA SER A 272 -12.07 -16.71 -23.11
C SER A 272 -13.37 -17.14 -22.43
N ILE A 273 -13.56 -18.43 -22.16
CA ILE A 273 -14.71 -18.94 -21.39
C ILE A 273 -14.76 -18.29 -20.02
N LYS A 274 -13.65 -18.30 -19.27
CA LYS A 274 -13.55 -17.64 -17.95
C LYS A 274 -13.90 -16.16 -18.01
N LYS A 275 -13.43 -15.45 -19.05
CA LYS A 275 -13.77 -14.02 -19.26
C LYS A 275 -15.26 -13.82 -19.51
N ILE A 276 -15.88 -14.65 -20.37
CA ILE A 276 -17.31 -14.58 -20.68
C ILE A 276 -18.15 -14.93 -19.44
N ALA A 277 -17.77 -15.97 -18.69
CA ALA A 277 -18.46 -16.37 -17.47
C ALA A 277 -18.42 -15.25 -16.41
N ARG A 278 -17.25 -14.64 -16.20
CA ARG A 278 -17.09 -13.51 -15.29
C ARG A 278 -17.93 -12.30 -15.71
N GLN A 279 -17.98 -11.99 -17.01
CA GLN A 279 -18.84 -10.91 -17.52
C GLN A 279 -20.32 -11.22 -17.30
N ALA A 280 -20.75 -12.43 -17.64
CA ALA A 280 -22.13 -12.88 -17.45
C ALA A 280 -22.54 -12.83 -15.98
N PHE A 281 -21.67 -13.26 -15.07
CA PHE A 281 -21.88 -13.14 -13.63
C PHE A 281 -22.02 -11.67 -13.19
N GLN A 282 -21.13 -10.79 -13.66
CA GLN A 282 -21.20 -9.35 -13.36
C GLN A 282 -22.51 -8.72 -13.82
N ASP A 283 -23.07 -9.17 -14.95
CA ASP A 283 -24.33 -8.65 -15.46
C ASP A 283 -25.53 -9.17 -14.67
N VAL A 284 -25.56 -10.46 -14.31
CA VAL A 284 -26.63 -11.05 -13.46
C VAL A 284 -26.66 -10.43 -12.07
N VAL A 285 -25.51 -10.11 -11.49
CA VAL A 285 -25.41 -9.48 -10.17
C VAL A 285 -26.09 -8.10 -10.13
N LYS A 286 -26.20 -7.40 -11.27
CA LYS A 286 -26.96 -6.14 -11.34
C LYS A 286 -28.46 -6.37 -11.20
N GLU A 287 -28.96 -7.50 -11.69
CA GLU A 287 -30.37 -7.89 -11.59
C GLU A 287 -30.70 -8.50 -10.22
N TYR A 288 -29.74 -9.21 -9.60
CA TYR A 288 -29.89 -9.89 -8.31
C TYR A 288 -28.80 -9.46 -7.32
N PRO A 289 -28.92 -8.27 -6.68
CA PRO A 289 -27.91 -7.75 -5.75
C PRO A 289 -27.69 -8.61 -4.50
N GLU A 290 -28.63 -9.47 -4.12
CA GLU A 290 -28.48 -10.41 -3.00
C GLU A 290 -27.30 -11.39 -3.19
N ILE A 291 -26.80 -11.55 -4.42
CA ILE A 291 -25.59 -12.33 -4.72
C ILE A 291 -24.36 -11.76 -4.02
N TYR A 292 -24.31 -10.45 -3.77
CA TYR A 292 -23.23 -9.85 -2.99
C TYR A 292 -23.21 -10.37 -1.55
N ASP A 293 -24.36 -10.62 -0.94
CA ASP A 293 -24.43 -11.13 0.44
C ASP A 293 -24.03 -12.61 0.53
N TYR A 294 -24.26 -13.40 -0.52
CA TYR A 294 -23.70 -14.75 -0.62
C TYR A 294 -22.17 -14.73 -0.71
N TYR A 295 -21.59 -13.71 -1.36
CA TYR A 295 -20.14 -13.50 -1.32
C TYR A 295 -19.67 -13.12 0.08
N ILE A 296 -20.34 -12.20 0.78
CA ILE A 296 -19.99 -11.86 2.16
C ILE A 296 -20.05 -13.10 3.07
N LYS A 297 -21.12 -13.90 2.98
CA LYS A 297 -21.27 -15.17 3.69
C LYS A 297 -20.10 -16.12 3.42
N LEU A 298 -19.66 -16.23 2.16
CA LEU A 298 -18.48 -17.01 1.80
C LEU A 298 -17.21 -16.49 2.51
N ARG A 299 -17.02 -15.17 2.58
CA ARG A 299 -15.87 -14.56 3.28
C ARG A 299 -15.91 -14.79 4.79
N GLU A 300 -17.10 -14.74 5.40
CA GLU A 300 -17.30 -15.07 6.83
C GLU A 300 -16.93 -16.53 7.14
N THR A 301 -17.10 -17.44 6.18
CA THR A 301 -16.67 -18.85 6.33
C THR A 301 -15.17 -19.07 6.07
N ASP A 302 -14.52 -18.21 5.28
CA ASP A 302 -13.11 -18.31 4.91
C ASP A 302 -12.16 -17.67 5.95
N THR A 303 -12.64 -17.38 7.15
CA THR A 303 -11.96 -16.59 8.18
C THR A 303 -10.54 -17.07 8.52
N ASP A 304 -10.33 -18.36 8.76
CA ASP A 304 -9.00 -18.89 9.09
C ASP A 304 -8.03 -18.81 7.89
N LYS A 305 -8.55 -19.03 6.68
CA LYS A 305 -7.79 -18.87 5.44
C LYS A 305 -7.35 -17.42 5.23
N ILE A 306 -8.28 -16.48 5.46
CA ILE A 306 -7.99 -15.04 5.38
C ILE A 306 -6.91 -14.66 6.39
N ARG A 307 -7.02 -15.11 7.65
CA ARG A 307 -6.04 -14.82 8.69
C ARG A 307 -4.65 -15.34 8.33
N SER A 308 -4.57 -16.59 7.85
CA SER A 308 -3.29 -17.18 7.43
C SER A 308 -2.67 -16.40 6.27
N GLN A 309 -3.48 -16.04 5.26
CA GLN A 309 -3.01 -15.29 4.10
C GLN A 309 -2.49 -13.90 4.51
N CYS A 310 -3.25 -13.17 5.33
CA CYS A 310 -2.84 -11.83 5.80
C CYS A 310 -1.57 -11.89 6.66
N LEU A 311 -1.40 -12.94 7.48
CA LEU A 311 -0.18 -13.13 8.25
C LEU A 311 1.05 -13.36 7.33
N ASP A 312 0.89 -14.15 6.28
CA ASP A 312 1.95 -14.38 5.28
C ASP A 312 2.28 -13.10 4.50
N GLU A 313 1.25 -12.34 4.09
CA GLU A 313 1.40 -11.02 3.44
C GLU A 313 2.18 -10.06 4.35
N LEU A 314 1.75 -9.91 5.60
CA LEU A 314 2.39 -9.05 6.60
C LEU A 314 3.85 -9.45 6.82
N ASN A 315 4.12 -10.73 7.09
CA ASN A 315 5.48 -11.20 7.33
C ASN A 315 6.37 -10.98 6.10
N THR A 316 5.83 -11.16 4.90
CA THR A 316 6.55 -10.89 3.66
C THR A 316 6.92 -9.41 3.56
N GLN A 317 5.99 -8.50 3.84
CA GLN A 317 6.26 -7.06 3.80
C GLN A 317 7.21 -6.58 4.89
N LEU A 318 7.07 -7.06 6.12
CA LEU A 318 7.99 -6.73 7.21
C LEU A 318 9.41 -7.21 6.89
N ASN A 319 9.56 -8.37 6.25
CA ASN A 319 10.86 -8.82 5.77
C ASN A 319 11.41 -7.90 4.65
N LYS A 320 10.58 -7.56 3.67
CA LYS A 320 10.94 -6.68 2.54
C LYS A 320 11.38 -5.28 2.95
N LEU A 321 10.75 -4.70 3.99
CA LEU A 321 10.86 -3.26 4.24
C LEU A 321 11.38 -2.92 5.63
N CYS A 322 11.19 -3.77 6.63
CA CYS A 322 11.78 -3.54 7.95
C CYS A 322 13.14 -4.25 8.04
N VAL A 323 13.19 -5.54 7.73
CA VAL A 323 14.43 -6.34 7.87
C VAL A 323 15.45 -5.97 6.81
N ALA A 324 15.08 -6.00 5.53
CA ALA A 324 15.96 -5.63 4.42
C ALA A 324 16.54 -4.22 4.60
N SER A 325 15.71 -3.24 4.92
CA SER A 325 16.15 -1.85 5.11
C SER A 325 17.11 -1.70 6.28
N LYS A 326 16.83 -2.33 7.43
CA LYS A 326 17.76 -2.33 8.57
C LYS A 326 19.10 -2.97 8.20
N ASN A 327 19.08 -4.07 7.46
CA ASN A 327 20.30 -4.72 6.99
C ASN A 327 21.10 -3.81 6.04
N ILE A 328 20.44 -3.18 5.06
CA ILE A 328 21.09 -2.24 4.14
C ILE A 328 21.65 -1.03 4.89
N ILE A 329 20.88 -0.42 5.81
CA ILE A 329 21.37 0.69 6.64
C ILE A 329 22.59 0.27 7.45
N ASN A 330 22.60 -0.94 8.03
CA ASN A 330 23.73 -1.46 8.79
C ASN A 330 24.97 -1.69 7.90
N LEU A 331 24.79 -2.18 6.67
CA LEU A 331 25.88 -2.29 5.70
C LEU A 331 26.44 -0.90 5.36
N PHE A 332 25.57 0.09 5.13
CA PHE A 332 25.98 1.49 4.91
C PHE A 332 26.80 2.07 6.07
N LYS A 333 26.39 1.79 7.31
CA LYS A 333 27.12 2.21 8.52
C LYS A 333 28.47 1.49 8.64
N LYS A 334 28.50 0.17 8.40
CA LYS A 334 29.70 -0.65 8.50
C LYS A 334 30.77 -0.23 7.49
N GLU A 335 30.36 -0.05 6.24
CA GLU A 335 31.25 0.37 5.14
C GLU A 335 31.55 1.88 5.18
N SER A 336 31.08 2.60 6.22
CA SER A 336 31.48 3.96 6.58
C SER A 336 31.31 5.00 5.44
N TYR A 337 30.16 5.00 4.77
CA TYR A 337 29.86 6.02 3.76
C TYR A 337 29.96 7.43 4.36
N GLN A 338 30.77 8.30 3.74
CA GLN A 338 30.92 9.69 4.17
C GLN A 338 30.11 10.60 3.25
N ILE A 339 29.15 11.31 3.84
CA ILE A 339 28.35 12.32 3.12
C ILE A 339 29.24 13.54 2.89
N ASN A 340 29.37 13.96 1.62
CA ASN A 340 30.11 15.17 1.28
C ASN A 340 29.15 16.31 0.95
N GLU A 341 28.82 17.09 1.98
CA GLU A 341 27.91 18.22 1.89
C GLU A 341 28.41 19.38 0.99
N MET A 342 29.64 19.32 0.48
CA MET A 342 30.16 20.32 -0.47
C MET A 342 29.82 19.99 -1.93
N LEU A 343 29.31 18.80 -2.22
CA LEU A 343 29.03 18.37 -3.59
C LEU A 343 27.75 19.02 -4.16
N THR A 344 27.63 19.03 -5.48
CA THR A 344 26.34 19.28 -6.12
C THR A 344 25.39 18.12 -5.81
N ALA A 345 24.07 18.36 -5.89
CA ALA A 345 23.06 17.33 -5.70
C ALA A 345 23.28 16.14 -6.65
N ARG A 346 23.71 16.43 -7.89
CA ARG A 346 24.07 15.41 -8.89
C ARG A 346 25.27 14.56 -8.46
N GLU A 347 26.38 15.19 -8.07
CA GLU A 347 27.60 14.44 -7.70
C GLU A 347 27.40 13.63 -6.42
N GLU A 348 26.69 14.18 -5.43
CA GLU A 348 26.34 13.41 -4.23
C GLU A 348 25.42 12.24 -4.59
N ALA A 349 24.39 12.44 -5.42
CA ALA A 349 23.52 11.38 -5.89
C ALA A 349 24.29 10.27 -6.60
N LYS A 350 25.24 10.65 -7.46
CA LYS A 350 26.12 9.75 -8.19
C LYS A 350 26.98 8.91 -7.24
N GLN A 351 27.60 9.54 -6.25
CA GLN A 351 28.39 8.82 -5.23
C GLN A 351 27.52 7.88 -4.40
N ARG A 352 26.33 8.34 -3.98
CA ARG A 352 25.36 7.54 -3.24
C ARG A 352 24.91 6.32 -4.03
N LEU A 353 24.65 6.48 -5.33
CA LEU A 353 24.27 5.38 -6.23
C LEU A 353 25.40 4.39 -6.46
N LYS A 354 26.65 4.86 -6.65
CA LYS A 354 27.81 3.97 -6.74
C LYS A 354 27.99 3.15 -5.47
N PHE A 355 27.79 3.78 -4.31
CA PHE A 355 27.88 3.08 -3.04
C PHE A 355 26.69 2.12 -2.83
N PHE A 356 25.47 2.54 -3.17
CA PHE A 356 24.29 1.66 -3.13
C PHE A 356 24.46 0.43 -4.03
N LYS A 357 25.01 0.61 -5.24
CA LYS A 357 25.41 -0.46 -6.15
C LYS A 357 26.41 -1.41 -5.48
N HIS A 358 27.48 -0.87 -4.89
CA HIS A 358 28.47 -1.68 -4.16
C HIS A 358 27.84 -2.49 -3.01
N ILE A 359 26.97 -1.88 -2.21
CA ILE A 359 26.28 -2.57 -1.11
C ILE A 359 25.43 -3.72 -1.64
N ILE A 360 24.68 -3.51 -2.71
CA ILE A 360 23.85 -4.56 -3.32
C ILE A 360 24.73 -5.68 -3.90
N GLU A 361 25.74 -5.33 -4.69
CA GLU A 361 26.49 -6.27 -5.51
C GLU A 361 27.56 -7.05 -4.76
N ASP A 362 28.25 -6.37 -3.84
CA ASP A 362 29.51 -6.84 -3.25
C ASP A 362 29.41 -7.04 -1.74
N CYS A 363 28.48 -6.36 -1.06
CA CYS A 363 28.30 -6.46 0.40
C CYS A 363 27.10 -7.33 0.79
N ASP A 364 26.74 -8.31 -0.04
CA ASP A 364 25.60 -9.21 0.17
C ASP A 364 24.23 -8.51 0.25
N GLY A 365 24.13 -7.22 -0.14
CA GLY A 365 22.89 -6.45 -0.10
C GLY A 365 21.79 -7.08 -0.97
N TYR A 366 22.16 -7.71 -2.09
CA TYR A 366 21.24 -8.44 -2.97
C TYR A 366 20.42 -9.51 -2.23
N LYS A 367 20.94 -10.13 -1.16
CA LYS A 367 20.21 -11.14 -0.37
C LYS A 367 18.93 -10.59 0.23
N ASN A 368 18.87 -9.29 0.50
CA ASN A 368 17.70 -8.61 1.04
C ASN A 368 16.59 -8.40 -0.01
N LEU A 369 16.88 -8.67 -1.29
CA LEU A 369 15.92 -8.56 -2.40
C LEU A 369 15.21 -9.89 -2.69
N TYR A 370 15.51 -10.95 -1.93
CA TYR A 370 14.95 -12.28 -2.05
C TYR A 370 14.41 -12.81 -0.72
N VAL A 371 13.33 -13.59 -0.76
CA VAL A 371 12.88 -14.43 0.36
C VAL A 371 12.76 -15.85 -0.15
N LYS A 372 13.46 -16.79 0.51
CA LYS A 372 13.51 -18.22 0.12
C LYS A 372 13.90 -18.42 -1.36
N GLY A 373 14.81 -17.58 -1.87
CA GLY A 373 15.30 -17.64 -3.26
C GLY A 373 14.38 -17.00 -4.30
N VAL A 374 13.19 -16.54 -3.91
CA VAL A 374 12.24 -15.85 -4.79
C VAL A 374 12.48 -14.34 -4.70
N GLN A 375 12.59 -13.67 -5.85
CA GLN A 375 12.67 -12.21 -5.90
C GLN A 375 11.41 -11.63 -5.27
N ILE A 376 11.60 -10.79 -4.25
CA ILE A 376 10.51 -10.10 -3.56
C ILE A 376 10.45 -8.61 -3.90
N ALA A 377 11.58 -8.01 -4.28
CA ALA A 377 11.68 -6.58 -4.51
C ALA A 377 11.06 -6.14 -5.85
N GLN A 378 10.12 -5.21 -5.78
CA GLN A 378 9.59 -4.44 -6.92
C GLN A 378 10.30 -3.08 -7.06
N GLU A 379 10.03 -2.35 -8.15
CA GLU A 379 10.58 -1.01 -8.39
C GLU A 379 10.35 -0.07 -7.19
N ASN A 380 9.10 -0.01 -6.70
CA ASN A 380 8.75 0.82 -5.53
C ASN A 380 9.48 0.38 -4.24
N ASP A 381 9.76 -0.92 -4.07
CA ASP A 381 10.50 -1.41 -2.90
C ASP A 381 11.96 -0.94 -2.97
N LEU A 382 12.58 -1.00 -4.15
CA LEU A 382 13.96 -0.52 -4.38
C LEU A 382 14.09 0.98 -4.20
N GLN A 383 13.08 1.74 -4.65
CA GLN A 383 12.99 3.18 -4.38
C GLN A 383 12.91 3.44 -2.86
N ARG A 384 12.08 2.71 -2.11
CA ARG A 384 12.03 2.83 -0.63
C ARG A 384 13.38 2.50 0.03
N LEU A 385 14.04 1.42 -0.40
CA LEU A 385 15.37 1.04 0.10
C LEU A 385 16.40 2.14 -0.18
N PHE A 386 16.36 2.74 -1.36
CA PHE A 386 17.21 3.88 -1.69
C PHE A 386 16.89 5.08 -0.81
N ARG A 387 15.61 5.42 -0.59
CA ARG A 387 15.19 6.51 0.30
C ARG A 387 15.76 6.36 1.71
N PHE A 388 15.84 5.13 2.23
CA PHE A 388 16.39 4.86 3.55
C PHE A 388 17.87 5.17 3.70
N VAL A 389 18.65 5.14 2.61
CA VAL A 389 20.09 5.45 2.65
C VAL A 389 20.38 6.95 2.48
N TRP A 390 19.33 7.77 2.37
CA TRP A 390 19.41 9.24 2.41
C TRP A 390 19.19 9.83 3.81
N TYR A 391 19.40 9.05 4.87
CA TYR A 391 19.31 9.57 6.24
C TYR A 391 20.48 10.50 6.58
N GLY A 392 20.24 11.49 7.45
CA GLY A 392 21.30 12.30 8.05
C GLY A 392 22.01 13.28 7.12
N THR A 393 21.32 13.73 6.06
CA THR A 393 21.89 14.61 5.03
C THR A 393 21.12 15.93 4.93
N THR A 394 21.77 17.01 4.48
CA THR A 394 21.11 18.31 4.26
C THR A 394 20.45 18.42 2.89
N TYR A 395 20.71 17.49 1.97
CA TYR A 395 20.00 17.43 0.69
C TYR A 395 18.54 17.07 0.94
N LYS A 396 17.66 17.86 0.35
CA LYS A 396 16.25 17.52 0.26
C LYS A 396 16.11 16.47 -0.83
N VAL A 397 15.54 15.33 -0.46
CA VAL A 397 15.12 14.32 -1.42
C VAL A 397 13.60 14.45 -1.47
N ASP A 398 13.05 14.58 -2.67
CA ASP A 398 11.61 14.59 -2.93
C ASP A 398 11.31 13.44 -3.91
N SER A 399 10.14 12.80 -3.83
CA SER A 399 9.59 12.00 -4.93
C SER A 399 8.30 12.63 -5.40
N GLU A 400 7.87 12.17 -6.57
CA GLU A 400 6.52 12.40 -7.02
C GLU A 400 6.16 13.88 -7.28
N SER A 401 7.15 14.76 -7.30
CA SER A 401 7.01 16.17 -7.64
C SER A 401 6.61 16.31 -9.11
N ASN A 402 5.32 16.54 -9.35
CA ASN A 402 4.79 16.80 -10.68
C ASN A 402 4.89 18.30 -11.00
N ASN A 403 6.00 18.73 -11.61
CA ASN A 403 6.17 20.09 -12.12
C ASN A 403 5.44 20.31 -13.46
N GLY A 404 4.27 19.68 -13.65
CA GLY A 404 3.37 19.86 -14.79
C GLY A 404 3.64 18.97 -16.02
N ARG A 405 4.63 18.06 -15.97
CA ARG A 405 5.03 17.20 -17.11
C ARG A 405 5.22 15.72 -16.77
N GLY A 406 4.70 15.28 -15.64
CA GLY A 406 4.77 13.89 -15.17
C GLY A 406 5.58 13.75 -13.88
N GLN A 407 5.49 12.57 -13.28
CA GLN A 407 5.97 12.28 -11.93
C GLN A 407 7.39 11.67 -12.02
N THR A 408 8.40 12.30 -11.42
CA THR A 408 9.76 11.76 -11.30
C THR A 408 9.89 10.89 -10.06
N ASP A 409 10.72 9.83 -10.12
CA ASP A 409 10.95 8.97 -8.95
C ASP A 409 11.66 9.73 -7.81
N PHE A 410 12.75 10.45 -8.11
CA PHE A 410 13.45 11.28 -7.12
C PHE A 410 13.93 12.61 -7.70
N ILE A 411 13.79 13.68 -6.93
CA ILE A 411 14.53 14.93 -7.08
C ILE A 411 15.38 15.14 -5.83
N ILE A 412 16.69 15.15 -6.01
CA ILE A 412 17.65 15.48 -4.96
C ILE A 412 18.04 16.93 -5.16
N SER A 413 17.93 17.74 -4.11
CA SER A 413 18.17 19.17 -4.21
C SER A 413 18.88 19.76 -3.00
N LYS A 414 19.59 20.86 -3.22
CA LYS A 414 20.19 21.70 -2.18
C LYS A 414 20.01 23.16 -2.56
N GLY A 415 18.84 23.70 -2.25
CA GLY A 415 18.38 24.98 -2.79
C GLY A 415 17.68 24.83 -4.15
N GLN A 416 17.24 25.95 -4.73
CA GLN A 416 16.45 25.94 -5.97
C GLN A 416 17.29 25.63 -7.21
N ASP A 417 18.54 26.11 -7.26
CA ASP A 417 19.38 26.02 -8.47
C ASP A 417 20.23 24.74 -8.54
N ASN A 418 20.29 23.96 -7.46
CA ASN A 418 21.08 22.73 -7.38
C ASN A 418 20.14 21.53 -7.20
N GLN A 419 19.72 20.96 -8.33
CA GLN A 419 18.78 19.84 -8.39
C GLN A 419 19.28 18.76 -9.34
N ASN A 420 18.97 17.51 -9.02
CA ASN A 420 19.24 16.37 -9.88
C ASN A 420 18.11 15.35 -9.79
N ILE A 421 17.75 14.79 -10.94
CA ILE A 421 16.69 13.80 -11.05
C ILE A 421 17.32 12.41 -11.02
N VAL A 422 16.71 11.48 -10.28
CA VAL A 422 17.06 10.06 -10.33
C VAL A 422 15.82 9.24 -10.67
N GLU A 423 15.89 8.46 -11.75
CA GLU A 423 14.81 7.61 -12.23
C GLU A 423 15.21 6.13 -12.11
N PHE A 424 14.33 5.32 -11.54
CA PHE A 424 14.54 3.91 -11.24
C PHE A 424 13.72 3.08 -12.23
N LYS A 425 14.30 2.02 -12.78
CA LYS A 425 13.59 1.04 -13.60
C LYS A 425 14.02 -0.38 -13.31
N LEU A 426 13.08 -1.31 -13.33
CA LEU A 426 13.38 -2.74 -13.49
C LEU A 426 13.71 -3.05 -14.95
N ALA A 427 14.73 -3.86 -15.19
CA ALA A 427 15.07 -4.34 -16.53
C ALA A 427 13.94 -5.18 -17.16
N SER A 428 13.14 -5.87 -16.33
CA SER A 428 11.94 -6.60 -16.76
C SER A 428 10.74 -5.71 -17.11
N ASN A 429 10.82 -4.40 -16.88
CA ASN A 429 9.77 -3.47 -17.24
C ASN A 429 9.62 -3.41 -18.77
N SER A 430 8.45 -3.80 -19.28
CA SER A 430 8.15 -3.81 -20.72
C SER A 430 8.26 -2.43 -21.39
N LYS A 431 8.30 -1.36 -20.59
CA LYS A 431 8.46 0.03 -21.03
C LYS A 431 9.85 0.61 -20.72
N LEU A 432 10.87 -0.20 -20.43
CA LEU A 432 12.22 0.28 -20.09
C LEU A 432 12.74 1.33 -21.08
N ALA A 433 12.58 1.12 -22.38
CA ALA A 433 13.02 2.06 -23.41
C ALA A 433 12.42 3.48 -23.29
N HIS A 434 11.22 3.60 -22.72
CA HIS A 434 10.56 4.90 -22.55
C HIS A 434 11.28 5.80 -21.54
N VAL A 435 12.09 5.24 -20.63
CA VAL A 435 12.81 6.03 -19.62
C VAL A 435 13.68 7.11 -20.26
N PHE A 436 14.36 6.79 -21.37
CA PHE A 436 15.25 7.74 -22.07
C PHE A 436 14.50 8.88 -22.76
N THR A 437 13.23 8.68 -23.09
CA THR A 437 12.36 9.77 -23.57
C THR A 437 11.82 10.60 -22.42
N GLN A 438 11.53 9.95 -21.29
CA GLN A 438 10.94 10.56 -20.10
C GLN A 438 11.93 11.52 -19.42
N VAL A 439 13.19 11.10 -19.20
CA VAL A 439 14.21 11.97 -18.57
C VAL A 439 14.49 13.25 -19.37
N LYS A 440 14.47 13.21 -20.71
CA LYS A 440 14.64 14.42 -21.54
C LYS A 440 13.55 15.46 -21.29
N ILE A 441 12.32 15.01 -21.05
CA ILE A 441 11.18 15.89 -20.76
C ILE A 441 11.39 16.54 -19.38
N TYR A 442 11.89 15.78 -18.41
CA TYR A 442 12.13 16.29 -17.07
C TYR A 442 13.33 17.24 -16.98
N GLU A 443 14.42 16.94 -17.67
CA GLU A 443 15.60 17.82 -17.77
C GLU A 443 15.21 19.19 -18.33
N ALA A 444 14.39 19.20 -19.39
CA ALA A 444 13.88 20.44 -19.99
C ALA A 444 12.94 21.22 -19.04
N ALA A 445 12.18 20.52 -18.19
CA ALA A 445 11.25 21.14 -17.25
C ALA A 445 11.91 21.68 -15.97
N ASN A 446 12.96 21.01 -15.47
CA ASN A 446 13.60 21.34 -14.19
C ASN A 446 14.93 22.09 -14.35
N CYS A 447 15.35 22.42 -15.59
CA CYS A 447 16.62 23.10 -15.88
C CYS A 447 17.85 22.41 -15.25
N THR A 448 17.86 21.08 -15.20
CA THR A 448 18.92 20.28 -14.58
C THR A 448 19.94 19.77 -15.61
N ASP A 449 21.23 19.82 -15.28
CA ASP A 449 22.33 19.30 -16.12
C ASP A 449 22.47 17.77 -16.05
N GLY A 450 21.42 17.10 -16.53
CA GLY A 450 21.34 15.65 -16.70
C GLY A 450 20.65 14.93 -15.55
N SER A 451 19.90 13.89 -15.90
CA SER A 451 19.30 12.93 -14.97
C SER A 451 20.26 11.79 -14.66
N LEU A 452 20.00 11.03 -13.60
CA LEU A 452 20.62 9.74 -13.33
C LEU A 452 19.55 8.66 -13.52
N ILE A 453 19.89 7.61 -14.25
CA ILE A 453 19.01 6.48 -14.51
C ILE A 453 19.59 5.25 -13.79
N VAL A 454 18.77 4.54 -13.04
CA VAL A 454 19.16 3.34 -12.31
C VAL A 454 18.34 2.17 -12.84
N ILE A 455 19.01 1.14 -13.35
CA ILE A 455 18.37 -0.04 -13.91
C ILE A 455 18.80 -1.26 -13.11
N PHE A 456 17.84 -1.91 -12.48
CA PHE A 456 18.05 -3.14 -11.70
C PHE A 456 17.72 -4.36 -12.54
N TYR A 457 18.55 -5.40 -12.46
CA TYR A 457 18.31 -6.67 -13.15
C TYR A 457 18.55 -7.85 -12.21
N PHE A 458 17.70 -8.86 -12.35
CA PHE A 458 17.64 -10.06 -11.51
C PHE A 458 18.00 -11.35 -12.27
N SER A 459 18.29 -11.25 -13.56
CA SER A 459 18.75 -12.36 -14.40
C SER A 459 19.78 -11.91 -15.46
N LYS A 460 20.48 -12.87 -16.08
CA LYS A 460 21.42 -12.56 -17.17
C LYS A 460 20.68 -12.09 -18.43
N GLU A 461 19.48 -12.60 -18.67
CA GLU A 461 18.61 -12.19 -19.76
C GLU A 461 18.21 -10.72 -19.61
N GLU A 462 17.83 -10.32 -18.40
CA GLU A 462 17.51 -8.93 -18.07
C GLU A 462 18.72 -8.00 -18.21
N GLN A 463 19.91 -8.44 -17.78
CA GLN A 463 21.15 -7.69 -17.99
C GLN A 463 21.37 -7.41 -19.48
N ASN A 464 21.35 -8.46 -20.30
CA ASN A 464 21.59 -8.35 -21.73
C ASN A 464 20.53 -7.47 -22.41
N TYR A 465 19.27 -7.59 -21.99
CA TYR A 465 18.18 -6.75 -22.49
C TYR A 465 18.40 -5.28 -22.15
N ALA A 466 18.73 -4.95 -20.89
CA ALA A 466 19.01 -3.59 -20.47
C ALA A 466 20.19 -2.97 -21.23
N GLU A 467 21.30 -3.70 -21.38
CA GLU A 467 22.48 -3.27 -22.14
C GLU A 467 22.14 -3.01 -23.62
N GLN A 468 21.35 -3.89 -24.25
CA GLN A 468 20.88 -3.69 -25.62
C GLN A 468 20.03 -2.43 -25.75
N ILE A 469 19.09 -2.21 -24.83
CA ILE A 469 18.20 -1.05 -24.84
C ILE A 469 19.01 0.26 -24.66
N ILE A 470 19.98 0.30 -23.74
CA ILE A 470 20.88 1.44 -23.56
C ILE A 470 21.67 1.72 -24.84
N LYS A 471 22.21 0.67 -25.46
CA LYS A 471 22.98 0.77 -26.70
C LYS A 471 22.12 1.29 -27.86
N SER A 472 20.92 0.72 -28.04
CA SER A 472 19.97 1.17 -29.07
C SER A 472 19.52 2.62 -28.87
N ALA A 473 19.46 3.11 -27.63
CA ALA A 473 19.15 4.49 -27.32
C ALA A 473 20.37 5.45 -27.46
N GLY A 474 21.58 4.91 -27.72
CA GLY A 474 22.80 5.70 -27.93
C GLY A 474 23.49 6.15 -26.63
N TYR A 475 23.17 5.54 -25.49
CA TYR A 475 23.68 5.96 -24.17
C TYR A 475 24.76 5.03 -23.60
N GLU A 476 25.41 4.21 -24.42
CA GLU A 476 26.45 3.25 -23.98
C GLU A 476 27.60 3.93 -23.22
N ASN A 477 28.02 5.12 -23.64
CA ASN A 477 29.07 5.90 -22.99
C ASN A 477 28.64 6.56 -21.66
N MET A 478 27.35 6.50 -21.31
CA MET A 478 26.82 7.07 -20.07
C MET A 478 26.75 6.04 -18.93
N ILE A 479 27.10 4.77 -19.18
CA ILE A 479 27.14 3.73 -18.16
C ILE A 479 28.18 4.08 -17.10
N ASN A 480 27.81 3.95 -15.82
CA ASN A 480 28.55 4.34 -14.61
C ASN A 480 28.78 5.86 -14.42
N GLU A 481 28.33 6.67 -15.37
CA GLU A 481 28.40 8.13 -15.33
C GLU A 481 27.02 8.76 -15.05
N ALA A 482 26.02 8.44 -15.88
CA ALA A 482 24.64 8.85 -15.71
C ALA A 482 23.65 7.67 -15.68
N ILE A 483 24.08 6.47 -16.09
CA ILE A 483 23.27 5.25 -16.08
C ILE A 483 23.95 4.21 -15.18
N PHE A 484 23.26 3.75 -14.16
CA PHE A 484 23.73 2.74 -13.21
C PHE A 484 22.99 1.43 -13.41
N LEU A 485 23.68 0.43 -13.95
CA LEU A 485 23.20 -0.94 -14.01
C LEU A 485 23.54 -1.63 -12.67
N ILE A 486 22.53 -2.06 -11.92
CA ILE A 486 22.70 -2.71 -10.61
C ILE A 486 22.32 -4.19 -10.69
N ASP A 487 23.32 -5.04 -10.47
CA ASP A 487 23.26 -6.49 -10.48
C ASP A 487 22.65 -7.04 -9.19
N CYS A 488 21.36 -7.33 -9.25
CA CYS A 488 20.61 -7.90 -8.14
C CYS A 488 20.60 -9.43 -8.14
N ARG A 489 21.31 -10.07 -9.08
CA ARG A 489 21.28 -11.52 -9.26
C ARG A 489 21.80 -12.26 -8.03
N ASN A 490 21.20 -13.41 -7.74
CA ASN A 490 21.63 -14.31 -6.67
C ASN A 490 22.40 -15.54 -7.18
N ASP A 491 22.49 -15.73 -8.49
CA ASP A 491 23.08 -16.91 -9.16
C ASP A 491 24.55 -16.71 -9.56
N ASN A 492 25.07 -15.49 -9.50
CA ASN A 492 26.41 -15.12 -9.97
C ASN A 492 27.36 -14.59 -8.88
N LYS A 493 26.92 -14.62 -7.61
CA LYS A 493 27.72 -14.13 -6.47
C LYS A 493 28.43 -15.31 -5.82
N ILE A 494 29.69 -15.52 -6.18
CA ILE A 494 30.53 -16.60 -5.62
C ILE A 494 30.95 -16.20 -4.20
N SER A 495 30.78 -17.10 -3.23
CA SER A 495 31.28 -16.89 -1.87
C SER A 495 32.80 -16.79 -1.87
N ALA A 496 33.37 -15.85 -1.11
CA ALA A 496 34.82 -15.68 -0.98
C ALA A 496 35.56 -16.97 -0.57
N SER A 497 34.89 -17.93 0.09
CA SER A 497 35.49 -19.22 0.43
C SER A 497 35.56 -20.22 -0.74
N LYS A 498 34.95 -19.90 -1.88
CA LYS A 498 34.87 -20.72 -3.10
C LYS A 498 35.44 -20.01 -4.34
N ALA A 499 35.86 -18.75 -4.20
CA ALA A 499 36.37 -17.90 -5.28
C ALA A 499 37.87 -18.10 -5.51
#